data_AF-A0A4P8GS39-F1
#
_entry.id   AF-A0A4P8GS39-F1
#
_cell.length_a   1.000
_cell.length_b   1.000
_cell.length_c   1.000
_cell.angle_alpha   90.00
_cell.angle_beta   90.00
_cell.angle_gamma   90.00
#
_symmetry.space_group_name_H-M   'P 1'
#
loop_
_entity.id
_entity.type
_entity.pdbx_description
1 polymer ?
#
loop_
_entity_poly.entity_id
_entity_poly.type
_entity_poly.pdbx_seq_one_letter_code
_entity_poly.pdbx_strand_id
1 'polypeptide(L)'
;MSSHDALLKHVSIAAKDATLVATFDIDGNIPGSGAYVVGLVAATPDHSHQRRMGIEFMNGEAVSFYCFSHDGTEENFALGGVEHSGSTITGNFPMSTVLGLEKGHLMTAFSEADGRDFQANVPVNESL
;
A
#
# COMPACT_ATOMS: atom_id res chain seq x y z
N MET A 1 19.65 4.09 -19.16
CA MET A 1 18.26 4.43 -18.82
C MET A 1 18.26 4.72 -17.33
N SER A 2 17.97 5.97 -16.94
CA SER A 2 17.90 6.38 -15.54
C SER A 2 16.63 5.76 -14.97
N SER A 3 16.74 4.81 -14.04
CA SER A 3 15.61 4.46 -13.19
C SER A 3 15.20 5.76 -12.51
N HIS A 4 14.07 6.33 -12.92
CA HIS A 4 13.41 7.31 -12.07
C HIS A 4 12.83 6.45 -10.97
N ASP A 5 13.55 6.38 -9.86
CA ASP A 5 13.23 5.51 -8.75
C ASP A 5 11.87 5.97 -8.23
N ALA A 6 10.81 5.17 -8.45
CA ALA A 6 9.45 5.45 -7.98
C ALA A 6 9.37 5.31 -6.45
N LEU A 7 10.11 6.15 -5.74
CA LEU A 7 10.29 6.06 -4.31
C LEU A 7 9.13 6.75 -3.59
N LEU A 8 8.56 6.10 -2.59
CA LEU A 8 7.63 6.71 -1.65
C LEU A 8 8.29 7.92 -0.98
N LYS A 9 7.74 9.10 -1.25
CA LYS A 9 8.08 10.38 -0.60
C LYS A 9 7.21 10.64 0.61
N HIS A 10 5.92 10.37 0.47
CA HIS A 10 4.93 10.63 1.48
C HIS A 10 3.83 9.58 1.38
N VAL A 11 3.40 9.09 2.54
CA VAL A 11 2.27 8.17 2.63
C VAL A 11 1.34 8.66 3.71
N SER A 12 0.05 8.68 3.40
CA SER A 12 -0.98 9.02 4.38
C SER A 12 -2.16 8.08 4.29
N ILE A 13 -2.85 7.92 5.41
CA ILE A 13 -4.10 7.20 5.49
C ILE A 13 -5.16 8.06 6.16
N ALA A 14 -6.39 7.95 5.67
CA ALA A 14 -7.56 8.52 6.30
C ALA A 14 -8.72 7.53 6.30
N ALA A 15 -9.47 7.49 7.39
CA ALA A 15 -10.73 6.79 7.43
C ALA A 15 -11.82 7.65 6.76
N LYS A 16 -12.50 7.09 5.76
CA LYS A 16 -13.64 7.74 5.10
C LYS A 16 -14.78 6.73 4.96
N ASP A 17 -15.85 6.95 5.71
CA ASP A 17 -16.99 6.04 5.77
C ASP A 17 -16.55 4.59 6.09
N ALA A 18 -16.70 3.67 5.14
CA ALA A 18 -16.32 2.26 5.26
C ALA A 18 -14.99 1.91 4.57
N THR A 19 -14.21 2.91 4.15
CA THR A 19 -12.93 2.71 3.47
C THR A 19 -11.77 3.38 4.20
N LEU A 20 -10.63 2.71 4.18
CA LEU A 20 -9.33 3.27 4.48
C LEU A 20 -8.75 3.79 3.17
N VAL A 21 -8.65 5.11 3.05
CA VAL A 21 -8.05 5.76 1.88
C VAL A 21 -6.56 5.89 2.14
N ALA A 22 -5.75 5.10 1.43
CA ALA A 22 -4.30 5.18 1.46
C ALA A 22 -3.79 5.97 0.25
N THR A 23 -3.06 7.05 0.48
CA THR A 23 -2.42 7.85 -0.57
C THR A 23 -0.91 7.67 -0.49
N PHE A 24 -0.31 7.29 -1.62
CA PHE A 24 1.11 7.10 -1.80
C PHE A 24 1.62 8.12 -2.82
N ASP A 25 2.41 9.08 -2.38
CA ASP A 25 3.13 9.99 -3.26
C ASP A 25 4.52 9.44 -3.54
N ILE A 26 4.84 9.25 -4.81
CA ILE A 26 6.10 8.68 -5.29
C ILE A 26 6.96 9.74 -5.98
N ASP A 27 8.27 9.49 -6.08
CA ASP A 27 9.13 10.25 -6.98
C ASP A 27 8.89 9.83 -8.44
N GLY A 28 8.78 10.79 -9.34
CA GLY A 28 8.45 10.50 -10.73
C GLY A 28 7.05 9.94 -10.92
N ASN A 29 6.92 8.80 -11.61
CA ASN A 29 5.67 8.14 -11.95
C ASN A 29 5.82 6.62 -11.79
N ILE A 30 4.70 5.90 -11.80
CA ILE A 30 4.71 4.43 -11.85
C ILE A 30 5.57 3.97 -13.04
N PRO A 31 6.50 3.01 -12.85
CA PRO A 31 7.32 2.50 -13.94
C PRO A 31 6.48 1.93 -15.08
N GLY A 32 6.72 2.42 -16.31
CA GLY A 32 6.04 1.93 -17.52
C GLY A 32 6.51 0.55 -18.01
N SER A 33 7.43 -0.09 -17.30
CA SER A 33 7.92 -1.44 -17.59
C SER A 33 8.31 -2.15 -16.31
N GLY A 34 8.03 -3.44 -16.21
CA GLY A 34 8.35 -4.27 -15.04
C GLY A 34 7.23 -4.29 -14.01
N ALA A 35 7.55 -4.84 -12.84
CA ALA A 35 6.63 -4.94 -11.71
C ALA A 35 6.93 -3.83 -10.69
N TYR A 36 5.89 -3.20 -10.16
CA TYR A 36 6.00 -2.22 -9.09
C TYR A 36 4.88 -2.40 -8.08
N VAL A 37 5.20 -2.46 -6.80
CA VAL A 37 4.21 -2.62 -5.72
C VAL A 37 4.36 -1.46 -4.75
N VAL A 38 3.24 -0.92 -4.30
CA VAL A 38 3.17 -0.06 -3.10
C VAL A 38 2.17 -0.63 -2.14
N GLY A 39 2.39 -0.41 -0.85
CA GLY A 39 1.46 -0.93 0.13
C GLY A 39 1.72 -0.49 1.55
N LEU A 40 0.87 -0.99 2.43
CA LEU A 40 0.91 -0.78 3.87
C LEU A 40 1.13 -2.11 4.58
N VAL A 41 1.92 -2.08 5.64
CA VAL A 41 1.98 -3.13 6.65
C VAL A 41 1.39 -2.55 7.92
N ALA A 42 0.38 -3.24 8.44
CA ALA A 42 -0.26 -2.90 9.68
C ALA A 42 -0.12 -4.06 10.67
N ALA A 43 0.25 -3.79 11.92
CA ALA A 43 0.41 -4.82 12.93
C ALA A 43 -0.06 -4.35 14.31
N THR A 44 -0.48 -5.29 15.16
CA THR A 44 -0.63 -5.03 16.59
C THR A 44 0.73 -4.75 17.24
N PRO A 45 0.79 -4.03 18.38
CA PRO A 45 2.06 -3.71 19.05
C PRO A 45 2.89 -4.94 19.44
N ASP A 46 2.22 -6.06 19.70
CA ASP A 46 2.82 -7.34 20.05
C ASP A 46 3.09 -8.25 18.84
N HIS A 47 2.80 -7.77 17.63
CA HIS A 47 2.91 -8.49 16.36
C HIS A 47 2.09 -9.80 16.28
N SER A 48 1.12 -10.02 17.18
CA SER A 48 0.23 -11.18 17.12
C SER A 48 -0.68 -11.19 15.88
N HIS A 49 -1.01 -10.01 15.36
CA HIS A 49 -1.73 -9.83 14.12
C HIS A 49 -0.97 -8.90 13.18
N GLN A 50 -0.86 -9.29 11.92
CA GLN A 50 -0.26 -8.48 10.87
C GLN A 50 -1.09 -8.59 9.58
N ARG A 51 -1.31 -7.46 8.94
CA ARG A 51 -1.98 -7.28 7.65
C ARG A 51 -1.01 -6.60 6.70
N ARG A 52 -0.96 -7.07 5.45
CA ARG A 52 -0.18 -6.48 4.37
C ARG A 52 -1.13 -6.15 3.23
N MET A 53 -1.35 -4.86 3.04
CA MET A 53 -2.21 -4.30 2.00
C MET A 53 -1.32 -3.87 0.83
N GLY A 54 -1.69 -4.20 -0.40
CA GLY A 54 -0.84 -3.91 -1.56
C GLY A 54 -1.62 -3.56 -2.82
N ILE A 55 -0.99 -2.73 -3.63
CA ILE A 55 -1.38 -2.43 -5.01
C ILE A 55 -0.20 -2.80 -5.89
N GLU A 56 -0.43 -3.70 -6.85
CA GLU A 56 0.58 -4.11 -7.82
C GLU A 56 0.31 -3.49 -9.17
N PHE A 57 1.36 -2.98 -9.78
CA PHE A 57 1.39 -2.44 -11.13
C PHE A 57 2.30 -3.27 -12.01
N MET A 58 1.84 -3.55 -13.23
CA MET A 58 2.64 -4.17 -14.28
C MET A 58 2.66 -3.26 -15.50
N ASN A 59 3.86 -2.84 -15.89
CA ASN A 59 4.07 -1.94 -17.02
C ASN A 59 3.20 -0.66 -16.96
N GLY A 60 3.08 -0.06 -15.77
CA GLY A 60 2.33 1.18 -15.55
C GLY A 60 0.85 1.00 -15.18
N GLU A 61 0.30 -0.20 -15.32
CA GLU A 61 -1.13 -0.46 -15.12
C GLU A 61 -1.36 -1.25 -13.83
N ALA A 62 -2.37 -0.87 -13.04
CA ALA A 62 -2.74 -1.62 -11.84
C ALA A 62 -3.30 -3.00 -12.24
N VAL A 63 -2.74 -4.07 -11.67
CA VAL A 63 -3.13 -5.46 -11.96
C VAL A 63 -3.60 -6.23 -10.74
N SER A 64 -3.22 -5.79 -9.53
CA SER A 64 -3.67 -6.40 -8.28
C SER A 64 -3.94 -5.37 -7.20
N PHE A 65 -4.95 -5.64 -6.38
CA PHE A 65 -5.31 -4.85 -5.22
C PHE A 65 -5.76 -5.80 -4.11
N TYR A 66 -5.00 -5.91 -3.03
CA TYR A 66 -5.13 -7.04 -2.11
C TYR A 66 -4.82 -6.69 -0.65
N CYS A 67 -5.23 -7.58 0.24
CA CYS A 67 -4.82 -7.64 1.64
C CYS A 67 -4.46 -9.07 2.01
N PHE A 68 -3.25 -9.27 2.51
CA PHE A 68 -2.76 -10.54 3.04
C PHE A 68 -2.71 -10.47 4.57
N SER A 69 -3.26 -11.47 5.23
CA SER A 69 -3.19 -11.62 6.69
C SER A 69 -2.12 -12.66 7.04
N HIS A 70 -1.43 -12.47 8.18
CA HIS A 70 -0.36 -13.38 8.61
C HIS A 70 -0.79 -14.85 8.78
N ASP A 71 -2.09 -15.10 8.95
CA ASP A 71 -2.68 -16.45 9.00
C ASP A 71 -2.73 -17.17 7.64
N GLY A 72 -2.27 -16.53 6.57
CA GLY A 72 -2.26 -17.07 5.20
C GLY A 72 -3.48 -16.72 4.37
N THR A 73 -4.41 -15.92 4.90
CA THR A 73 -5.60 -15.48 4.17
C THR A 73 -5.24 -14.33 3.23
N GLU A 74 -5.54 -14.48 1.94
CA GLU A 74 -5.44 -13.44 0.94
C GLU A 74 -6.84 -13.00 0.49
N GLU A 75 -7.11 -11.70 0.59
CA GLU A 75 -8.31 -11.07 0.08
C GLU A 75 -7.95 -10.21 -1.13
N ASN A 76 -8.57 -10.50 -2.28
CA ASN A 76 -8.41 -9.71 -3.50
C ASN A 76 -9.61 -8.78 -3.68
N PHE A 77 -9.35 -7.54 -4.06
CA PHE A 77 -10.34 -6.49 -4.22
C PHE A 77 -10.46 -6.08 -5.70
N ALA A 78 -11.55 -5.40 -6.03
CA ALA A 78 -11.74 -4.88 -7.39
C ALA A 78 -10.76 -3.74 -7.67
N LEU A 79 -10.10 -3.77 -8.83
CA LEU A 79 -9.16 -2.72 -9.27
C LEU A 79 -9.78 -1.31 -9.35
N GLY A 80 -11.11 -1.21 -9.43
CA GLY A 80 -11.82 0.07 -9.33
C GLY A 80 -11.65 0.79 -7.98
N GLY A 81 -11.07 0.12 -6.96
CA GLY A 81 -10.65 0.76 -5.71
C GLY A 81 -9.29 1.46 -5.80
N VAL A 82 -8.57 1.33 -6.92
CA VAL A 82 -7.28 1.96 -7.16
C VAL A 82 -7.43 3.10 -8.15
N GLU A 83 -6.90 4.26 -7.78
CA GLU A 83 -6.77 5.42 -8.66
C GLU A 83 -5.31 5.85 -8.69
N HIS A 84 -4.82 6.30 -9.84
CA HIS A 84 -3.49 6.92 -9.91
C HIS A 84 -3.47 8.06 -10.91
N SER A 85 -2.68 9.08 -10.61
CA SER A 85 -2.46 10.22 -11.49
C SER A 85 -1.07 10.77 -11.27
N GLY A 86 -0.23 10.72 -12.30
CA GLY A 86 1.17 11.15 -12.22
C GLY A 86 1.93 10.43 -11.10
N SER A 87 2.32 11.20 -10.09
CA SER A 87 3.11 10.79 -8.93
C SER A 87 2.28 10.31 -7.73
N THR A 88 0.96 10.21 -7.83
CA THR A 88 0.09 9.88 -6.70
C THR A 88 -0.73 8.64 -7.00
N ILE A 89 -0.70 7.68 -6.07
CA ILE A 89 -1.48 6.44 -6.09
C ILE A 89 -2.43 6.47 -4.90
N THR A 90 -3.70 6.17 -5.12
CA THR A 90 -4.72 6.07 -4.09
C THR A 90 -5.32 4.67 -4.08
N GLY A 91 -5.27 4.00 -2.92
CA GLY A 91 -5.95 2.74 -2.66
C GLY A 91 -7.10 2.93 -1.68
N ASN A 92 -8.31 2.55 -2.09
CA ASN A 92 -9.50 2.59 -1.25
C ASN A 92 -9.74 1.20 -0.64
N PHE A 93 -9.01 0.87 0.42
CA PHE A 93 -9.11 -0.43 1.07
C PHE A 93 -10.41 -0.51 1.90
N PRO A 94 -11.10 -1.66 1.95
CA PRO A 94 -12.19 -1.86 2.89
C PRO A 94 -11.70 -1.67 4.34
N MET A 95 -12.49 -1.02 5.20
CA MET A 95 -12.09 -0.82 6.61
C MET A 95 -11.82 -2.15 7.34
N SER A 96 -12.37 -3.27 6.85
CA SER A 96 -12.09 -4.61 7.36
C SER A 96 -10.62 -5.02 7.32
N THR A 97 -9.80 -4.40 6.46
CA THR A 97 -8.35 -4.66 6.40
C THR A 97 -7.60 -4.16 7.62
N VAL A 98 -8.16 -3.20 8.36
CA VAL A 98 -7.59 -2.63 9.59
C VAL A 98 -8.42 -2.95 10.83
N LEU A 99 -9.53 -3.70 10.70
CA LEU A 99 -10.26 -4.21 11.85
C LEU A 99 -9.39 -5.16 12.68
N GLY A 100 -9.40 -4.94 14.00
CA GLY A 100 -8.56 -5.68 14.96
C GLY A 100 -7.22 -5.01 15.25
N LEU A 101 -6.86 -3.95 14.52
CA LEU A 101 -5.76 -3.08 14.92
C LEU A 101 -6.22 -2.22 16.10
N GLU A 102 -5.63 -2.47 17.26
CA GLU A 102 -5.95 -1.72 18.47
C GLU A 102 -5.29 -0.33 18.45
N LYS A 103 -5.65 0.50 19.43
CA LYS A 103 -4.97 1.77 19.65
C LYS A 103 -3.48 1.53 19.88
N GLY A 104 -2.63 2.25 19.15
CA GLY A 104 -1.18 2.09 19.21
C GLY A 104 -0.62 1.05 18.25
N HIS A 105 -1.42 0.56 17.30
CA HIS A 105 -0.94 -0.26 16.20
C HIS A 105 0.27 0.36 15.48
N LEU A 106 1.02 -0.50 14.81
CA LEU A 106 2.16 -0.13 13.99
C LEU A 106 1.71 -0.10 12.53
N MET A 107 1.89 1.04 11.87
CA MET A 107 1.61 1.20 10.44
C MET A 107 2.86 1.71 9.73
N THR A 108 3.30 0.99 8.70
CA THR A 108 4.37 1.44 7.80
C THR A 108 4.00 1.19 6.36
N ALA A 109 4.63 1.92 5.46
CA ALA A 109 4.52 1.70 4.03
C ALA A 109 5.76 1.04 3.45
N PHE A 110 5.59 0.41 2.29
CA PHE A 110 6.65 -0.23 1.55
C PHE A 110 6.46 -0.04 0.05
N SER A 111 7.54 -0.20 -0.70
CA SER A 111 7.51 -0.35 -2.15
C SER A 111 8.45 -1.44 -2.61
N GLU A 112 8.07 -2.17 -3.65
CA GLU A 112 8.87 -3.21 -4.29
C GLU A 112 8.97 -2.94 -5.79
N ALA A 113 10.08 -3.34 -6.39
CA ALA A 113 10.30 -3.25 -7.84
C ALA A 113 10.94 -4.53 -8.36
N ASP A 114 10.34 -5.13 -9.39
CA ASP A 114 10.80 -6.38 -10.02
C ASP A 114 11.11 -7.50 -9.01
N GLY A 115 10.23 -7.68 -8.02
CA GLY A 115 10.34 -8.70 -6.98
C GLY A 115 11.44 -8.44 -5.94
N ARG A 116 11.94 -7.21 -5.84
CA ARG A 116 12.91 -6.79 -4.82
C ARG A 116 12.33 -5.71 -3.93
N ASP A 117 12.57 -5.85 -2.63
CA ASP A 117 12.30 -4.79 -1.65
C ASP A 117 13.05 -3.52 -2.08
N PHE A 118 12.29 -2.46 -2.34
CA PHE A 118 12.84 -1.19 -2.78
C PHE A 118 12.86 -0.18 -1.63
N GLN A 119 11.78 -0.12 -0.86
CA GLN A 119 11.71 0.59 0.42
C GLN A 119 10.85 -0.19 1.41
N ALA A 120 11.26 -0.18 2.68
CA ALA A 120 10.51 -0.77 3.77
C ALA A 120 10.50 0.19 4.96
N ASN A 121 9.49 0.04 5.84
CA ASN A 121 9.33 0.85 7.05
C ASN A 121 9.20 2.36 6.77
N VAL A 122 8.60 2.74 5.64
CA VAL A 122 8.34 4.15 5.33
C VAL A 122 7.26 4.66 6.30
N PRO A 123 7.48 5.78 7.00
CA PRO A 123 6.49 6.33 7.93
C PRO A 123 5.16 6.68 7.23
N VAL A 124 4.06 6.45 7.93
CA VAL A 124 2.70 6.77 7.44
C VAL A 124 2.09 7.86 8.31
N ASN A 125 1.55 8.89 7.67
CA ASN A 125 0.77 9.90 8.37
C ASN A 125 -0.68 9.42 8.52
N GLU A 126 -1.10 9.20 9.76
CA GLU A 126 -2.42 8.65 10.06
C GLU A 126 -3.40 9.75 10.48
N SER A 127 -4.55 9.80 9.81
CA SER A 127 -5.72 10.60 10.19
C SER A 127 -6.94 9.69 10.31
N LEU A 128 -6.87 8.75 11.27
CA LEU A 128 -7.87 7.72 11.55
C LEU A 128 -8.94 8.15 12.56
#